data_AF-A0A1G8ANQ5-F1
#
_entry.id   AF-A0A1G8ANQ5-F1
#
_cell.length_a   1.000
_cell.length_b   1.000
_cell.length_c   1.000
_cell.angle_alpha   90.00
_cell.angle_beta   90.00
_cell.angle_gamma   90.00
#
_symmetry.space_group_name_H-M   'P 1'
#
loop_
_entity.id
_entity.type
_entity.pdbx_description
1 polymer ?
#
loop_
_entity_poly.entity_id
_entity_poly.type
_entity_poly.pdbx_seq_one_letter_code
_entity_poly.pdbx_strand_id
1 'polypeptide(L)'
;MSVYSQESAFKPRILSDEEIEIIISGDRKAIDKHILFSLNRLADAHDSTLSTLKEHQGREDKMMEEVDRIGGVEAITKRAMYVDSQIERRNARTLMMTKVSQSSITWALLAFFAFVASAVWQDFIHAIKTALRSGV
;
A
#
# COMPACT_ATOMS: atom_id res chain seq x y z
N MET A 1 -6.54 1.62 -1.72
CA MET A 1 -7.20 0.31 -1.55
C MET A 1 -8.19 0.48 -0.40
N SER A 2 -9.43 0.86 -0.71
CA SER A 2 -10.44 1.25 0.29
C SER A 2 -11.40 0.09 0.49
N VAL A 3 -11.13 -0.73 1.51
CA VAL A 3 -12.05 -1.76 2.00
C VAL A 3 -12.77 -1.15 3.20
N TYR A 4 -13.91 -0.51 2.98
CA TYR A 4 -14.83 -0.19 4.09
C TYR A 4 -16.29 -0.20 3.64
N SER A 5 -17.04 -0.98 4.41
CA SER A 5 -18.47 -0.90 4.67
C SER A 5 -19.41 -1.27 3.52
N GLN A 6 -19.62 -2.57 3.32
CA GLN A 6 -21.00 -3.00 3.09
C GLN A 6 -21.72 -2.93 4.44
N GLU A 7 -22.31 -1.77 4.71
CA GLU A 7 -23.41 -1.67 5.66
C GLU A 7 -24.50 -2.63 5.15
N SER A 8 -24.57 -3.84 5.71
CA SER A 8 -25.75 -4.68 5.56
C SER A 8 -26.86 -3.99 6.32
N ALA A 9 -27.48 -2.98 5.69
CA ALA A 9 -28.62 -2.29 6.24
C ALA A 9 -29.70 -3.35 6.52
N PHE A 10 -29.82 -3.74 7.78
CA PHE A 10 -30.91 -4.59 8.24
C PHE A 10 -32.18 -3.80 7.99
N LYS A 11 -32.84 -4.07 6.87
CA LYS A 11 -34.12 -3.47 6.53
C LYS A 11 -35.17 -4.30 7.25
N PRO A 12 -35.75 -3.82 8.36
CA PRO A 12 -36.81 -4.56 9.04
C PRO A 12 -37.92 -4.83 8.03
N ARG A 13 -38.36 -6.09 7.96
CA ARG A 13 -39.45 -6.47 7.07
C ARG A 13 -40.73 -5.84 7.61
N ILE A 14 -41.30 -4.95 6.81
CA ILE A 14 -42.65 -4.43 7.01
C ILE A 14 -43.60 -5.51 6.44
N LEU A 15 -44.56 -5.96 7.26
CA LEU A 15 -45.59 -6.91 6.83
C LEU A 15 -46.42 -6.27 5.71
N SER A 16 -46.84 -7.06 4.71
CA SER A 16 -47.77 -6.55 3.70
C SER A 16 -49.16 -6.34 4.29
N ASP A 17 -49.96 -5.51 3.63
CA ASP A 17 -51.34 -5.23 4.07
C ASP A 17 -52.18 -6.52 4.18
N GLU A 18 -51.95 -7.51 3.30
CA GLU A 18 -52.61 -8.82 3.40
C GLU A 18 -52.17 -9.62 4.63
N GLU A 19 -50.89 -9.56 5.00
CA GLU A 19 -50.36 -10.25 6.19
C GLU A 19 -50.90 -9.63 7.47
N ILE A 20 -51.07 -8.30 7.49
CA ILE A 20 -51.69 -7.56 8.59
C ILE A 20 -53.16 -7.95 8.72
N GLU A 21 -53.89 -8.04 7.60
CA GLU A 21 -55.30 -8.44 7.59
C GLU A 21 -55.50 -9.89 8.09
N ILE A 22 -54.60 -10.81 7.75
CA ILE A 22 -54.61 -12.19 8.29
C ILE A 22 -54.46 -12.20 9.81
N ILE A 23 -53.62 -11.34 10.38
CA ILE A 23 -53.42 -11.26 11.83
C ILE A 23 -54.63 -10.60 12.51
N ILE A 24 -55.19 -9.54 11.93
CA ILE A 24 -56.33 -8.80 12.48
C ILE A 24 -57.63 -9.60 12.38
N SER A 25 -57.84 -10.34 11.28
CA SER A 25 -59.04 -11.16 11.07
C SER A 25 -59.19 -12.31 12.06
N GLY A 26 -58.11 -12.72 12.73
CA GLY A 26 -58.15 -13.71 13.80
C GLY A 26 -58.45 -15.13 13.34
N ASP A 27 -58.44 -15.42 12.03
CA ASP A 27 -58.61 -16.78 11.53
C ASP A 27 -57.40 -17.63 11.91
N ARG A 28 -57.62 -18.53 12.88
CA ARG A 28 -56.59 -19.41 13.43
C ARG A 28 -55.86 -20.20 12.35
N LYS A 29 -56.55 -20.64 11.29
CA LYS A 29 -55.93 -21.45 10.23
C LYS A 29 -55.02 -20.62 9.33
N ALA A 30 -55.41 -19.37 9.05
CA ALA A 30 -54.62 -18.44 8.26
C ALA A 30 -53.37 -17.97 9.03
N ILE A 31 -53.52 -17.70 10.32
CA ILE A 31 -52.40 -17.33 11.21
C ILE A 31 -51.38 -18.47 11.30
N ASP A 32 -51.82 -19.71 11.50
CA ASP A 32 -50.91 -20.85 11.63
C ASP A 32 -50.11 -21.11 10.33
N LYS A 33 -50.77 -20.96 9.18
CA LYS A 33 -50.12 -21.02 7.86
C LYS A 33 -49.09 -19.90 7.68
N HIS A 34 -49.41 -18.68 8.11
CA HIS A 34 -48.51 -17.54 8.03
C HIS A 34 -47.28 -17.70 8.94
N ILE A 35 -47.45 -18.25 10.14
CA ILE A 35 -46.35 -18.58 11.07
C ILE A 35 -45.43 -19.63 10.46
N LEU A 36 -45.98 -20.74 9.95
CA LEU A 36 -45.18 -21.80 9.32
C LEU A 36 -44.37 -21.30 8.11
N PHE A 37 -44.97 -20.44 7.28
CA PHE A 37 -44.29 -19.82 6.15
C PHE A 37 -43.14 -18.91 6.61
N SER A 38 -43.36 -18.15 7.67
CA SER A 38 -42.34 -17.26 8.26
C SER A 38 -41.18 -18.03 8.87
N LEU A 39 -41.47 -19.14 9.56
CA LEU A 39 -40.45 -20.03 10.13
C LEU A 39 -39.61 -20.72 9.05
N ASN A 40 -40.23 -21.22 7.98
CA ASN A 40 -39.50 -21.82 6.86
C ASN A 40 -38.57 -20.81 6.18
N ARG A 41 -39.03 -19.57 5.94
CA ARG A 41 -38.15 -18.52 5.38
C ARG A 41 -36.99 -18.15 6.31
N LEU A 42 -37.20 -18.20 7.63
CA LEU A 42 -36.14 -17.90 8.59
C LEU A 42 -35.11 -19.03 8.64
N ALA A 43 -35.54 -20.29 8.54
CA ALA A 43 -34.66 -21.44 8.39
C ALA A 43 -33.81 -21.34 7.11
N ASP A 44 -34.43 -21.02 5.97
CA ASP A 44 -33.70 -20.84 4.70
C ASP A 44 -32.67 -19.70 4.77
N ALA A 45 -33.05 -18.56 5.38
CA ALA A 45 -32.14 -17.43 5.56
C ALA A 45 -30.96 -17.78 6.49
N HIS A 46 -31.23 -18.54 7.55
CA HIS A 46 -30.22 -19.02 8.47
C HIS A 46 -29.24 -19.98 7.76
N ASP A 47 -29.74 -20.94 6.99
CA ASP A 47 -28.91 -21.90 6.23
C ASP A 47 -28.04 -21.21 5.18
N SER A 48 -28.59 -20.20 4.48
CA SER A 48 -27.84 -19.35 3.55
C SER A 48 -26.71 -18.57 4.24
N THR A 49 -26.97 -18.05 5.44
CA THR A 49 -25.95 -17.35 6.22
C THR A 49 -24.86 -18.31 6.67
N LEU A 50 -25.24 -19.52 7.10
CA LEU A 50 -24.34 -20.57 7.56
C LEU A 50 -23.47 -21.14 6.44
N SER A 51 -24.01 -21.29 5.23
CA SER A 51 -23.23 -21.71 4.06
C SER A 51 -22.17 -20.65 3.69
N THR A 52 -22.55 -19.38 3.74
CA THR A 52 -21.65 -18.25 3.48
C THR A 52 -20.53 -18.19 4.53
N LEU A 53 -20.87 -18.33 5.81
CA LEU A 53 -19.90 -18.39 6.91
C LEU A 53 -18.93 -19.58 6.77
N LYS A 54 -19.43 -20.76 6.39
CA LYS A 54 -18.59 -21.94 6.15
C LYS A 54 -17.63 -21.75 4.96
N GLU A 55 -18.08 -21.09 3.90
CA GLU A 55 -17.21 -20.79 2.76
C GLU A 55 -16.08 -19.83 3.17
N HIS A 56 -16.40 -18.78 3.94
CA HIS A 56 -15.41 -17.85 4.47
C HIS A 56 -14.41 -18.57 5.38
N GLN A 57 -14.89 -19.39 6.30
CA GLN A 57 -14.03 -20.17 7.20
C GLN A 57 -13.11 -21.12 6.42
N GLY A 58 -13.63 -21.84 5.43
CA GLY A 58 -12.81 -22.73 4.59
C GLY A 58 -11.79 -22.00 3.73
N ARG A 59 -12.01 -20.72 3.39
CA ARG A 59 -11.01 -19.87 2.73
C ARG A 59 -9.92 -19.41 3.68
N GLU A 60 -10.27 -19.04 4.90
CA GLU A 60 -9.31 -18.65 5.94
C GLU A 60 -8.42 -19.83 6.33
N ASP A 61 -8.98 -21.02 6.50
CA ASP A 61 -8.22 -22.23 6.82
C ASP A 61 -7.17 -22.55 5.74
N LYS A 62 -7.55 -22.47 4.46
CA LYS A 62 -6.61 -22.65 3.33
C LYS A 62 -5.51 -21.59 3.31
N MET A 63 -5.86 -20.34 3.60
CA MET A 63 -4.89 -19.25 3.65
C MET A 63 -3.89 -19.47 4.80
N MET A 64 -4.36 -19.91 5.96
CA MET A 64 -3.51 -20.23 7.10
C MET A 64 -2.61 -21.42 6.81
N GLU A 65 -3.11 -22.46 6.14
CA GLU A 65 -2.30 -23.61 5.70
C GLU A 65 -1.19 -23.18 4.71
N GLU A 66 -1.49 -22.31 3.76
CA GLU A 66 -0.50 -21.77 2.83
C GLU A 66 0.56 -20.91 3.55
N VAL A 67 0.13 -20.09 4.51
CA VAL A 67 1.03 -19.26 5.33
C VAL A 67 1.95 -20.14 6.17
N ASP A 68 1.43 -21.19 6.80
CA ASP A 68 2.21 -22.15 7.57
C ASP A 68 3.23 -22.88 6.69
N ARG A 69 2.87 -23.24 5.45
CA ARG A 69 3.80 -23.86 4.49
C ARG A 69 5.01 -22.96 4.18
N ILE A 70 4.85 -21.64 4.22
CA ILE A 70 5.91 -20.67 3.95
C ILE A 70 6.78 -20.39 5.20
N GLY A 71 6.40 -20.95 6.35
CA GLY A 71 7.07 -20.82 7.64
C GLY A 71 6.26 -20.05 8.69
N GLY A 72 4.98 -19.80 8.42
CA GLY A 72 4.08 -19.04 9.27
C GLY A 72 4.29 -17.53 9.17
N VAL A 73 3.38 -16.78 9.80
CA VAL A 73 3.39 -15.30 9.81
C VAL A 73 4.73 -14.77 10.34
N GLU A 74 5.27 -15.39 11.39
CA GLU A 74 6.52 -14.93 12.02
C GLU A 74 7.74 -15.03 11.08
N ALA A 75 7.83 -16.09 10.27
CA ALA A 75 8.90 -16.22 9.30
C ALA A 75 8.77 -15.19 8.16
N ILE A 76 7.54 -14.89 7.73
CA ILE A 76 7.27 -13.84 6.74
C ILE A 76 7.70 -12.48 7.29
N THR A 77 7.34 -12.15 8.54
CA THR A 77 7.76 -10.90 9.19
C THR A 77 9.27 -10.80 9.29
N LYS A 78 9.96 -11.85 9.74
CA LYS A 78 11.44 -11.86 9.82
C LYS A 78 12.10 -11.65 8.46
N ARG A 79 11.55 -12.26 7.40
CA ARG A 79 12.06 -12.05 6.02
C ARG A 79 11.83 -10.63 5.54
N ALA A 80 10.67 -10.04 5.82
CA ALA A 80 10.40 -8.63 5.48
C ALA A 80 11.39 -7.69 6.16
N MET A 81 11.60 -7.85 7.48
CA MET A 81 12.59 -7.05 8.22
C MET A 81 14.02 -7.21 7.69
N TYR A 82 14.40 -8.42 7.27
CA TYR A 82 15.69 -8.64 6.64
C TYR A 82 15.81 -7.89 5.31
N VAL A 83 14.81 -7.96 4.44
CA VAL A 83 14.80 -7.24 3.15
C VAL A 83 14.88 -5.73 3.36
N ASP A 84 14.11 -5.19 4.30
CA ASP A 84 14.14 -3.77 4.63
C ASP A 84 15.54 -3.31 5.07
N SER A 85 16.21 -4.10 5.91
CA SER A 85 17.59 -3.80 6.34
C SER A 85 18.59 -3.79 5.17
N GLN A 86 18.37 -4.61 4.14
CA GLN A 86 19.23 -4.63 2.94
C GLN A 86 18.97 -3.41 2.04
N ILE A 87 17.71 -2.99 1.92
CA ILE A 87 17.33 -1.79 1.19
C ILE A 87 17.95 -0.56 1.86
N GLU A 88 17.86 -0.46 3.18
CA GLU A 88 18.46 0.63 3.94
C GLU A 88 19.98 0.71 3.73
N ARG A 89 20.67 -0.44 3.82
CA ARG A 89 22.12 -0.53 3.54
C ARG A 89 22.47 -0.09 2.12
N ARG A 90 21.67 -0.49 1.13
CA ARG A 90 21.87 -0.06 -0.27
C ARG A 90 21.66 1.44 -0.43
N ASN A 91 20.63 2.00 0.18
CA ASN A 91 20.36 3.43 0.13
C ASN A 91 21.51 4.23 0.75
N ALA A 92 22.03 3.79 1.90
CA ALA A 92 23.20 4.41 2.53
C ALA A 92 24.44 4.38 1.60
N ARG A 93 24.70 3.24 0.94
CA ARG A 93 25.80 3.12 -0.03
C ARG A 93 25.62 4.02 -1.25
N THR A 94 24.41 4.11 -1.79
CA THR A 94 24.10 5.00 -2.91
C THR A 94 24.34 6.45 -2.53
N LEU A 95 23.88 6.86 -1.35
CA LEU A 95 24.05 8.23 -0.85
C LEU A 95 25.53 8.58 -0.64
N MET A 96 26.33 7.62 -0.15
CA MET A 96 27.79 7.77 -0.06
C MET A 96 28.44 7.95 -1.44
N MET A 97 28.06 7.14 -2.43
CA MET A 97 28.57 7.28 -3.81
C MET A 97 28.18 8.61 -4.45
N THR A 98 26.96 9.11 -4.20
CA THR A 98 26.54 10.44 -4.67
C THR A 98 27.41 11.54 -4.08
N LYS A 99 27.73 11.48 -2.78
CA LYS A 99 28.63 12.45 -2.13
C LYS A 99 30.05 12.40 -2.69
N VAL A 100 30.58 11.20 -2.93
CA VAL A 100 31.91 11.03 -3.56
C VAL A 100 31.92 11.60 -4.98
N SER A 101 30.87 11.32 -5.77
CA SER A 101 30.72 11.88 -7.11
C SER A 101 30.68 13.40 -7.11
N GLN A 102 29.88 14.01 -6.22
CA GLN A 102 29.85 15.47 -6.06
C GLN A 102 31.23 16.04 -5.70
N SER A 103 31.95 15.42 -4.77
CA SER A 103 33.30 15.84 -4.40
C SER A 103 34.28 15.74 -5.59
N SER A 104 34.19 14.67 -6.39
CA SER A 104 35.04 14.50 -7.57
C SER A 104 34.81 15.59 -8.62
N ILE A 105 33.56 16.02 -8.83
CA ILE A 105 33.21 17.12 -9.74
C ILE A 105 33.81 18.44 -9.22
N THR A 106 33.73 18.70 -7.92
CA THR A 106 34.31 19.92 -7.33
C THR A 106 35.83 19.98 -7.53
N TRP A 107 36.54 18.89 -7.28
CA TRP A 107 37.99 18.84 -7.51
C TRP A 107 38.35 18.94 -8.99
N ALA A 108 37.58 18.32 -9.88
CA ALA A 108 37.78 18.44 -11.32
C ALA A 108 37.61 19.88 -11.81
N LEU A 109 36.59 20.60 -11.30
CA LEU A 109 36.39 22.01 -11.64
C LEU A 109 37.54 22.88 -11.13
N LEU A 110 37.98 22.70 -9.88
CA LEU A 110 39.11 23.43 -9.32
C LEU A 110 40.39 23.20 -10.13
N ALA A 111 40.68 21.94 -10.49
CA ALA A 111 41.82 21.59 -11.32
C ALA A 111 41.73 22.21 -12.73
N PHE A 112 40.54 22.23 -13.33
CA PHE A 112 40.31 22.86 -14.63
C PHE A 112 40.57 24.37 -14.58
N PHE A 113 40.05 25.08 -13.57
CA PHE A 113 40.31 26.51 -13.41
C PHE A 113 41.79 26.80 -13.14
N ALA A 114 42.46 26.00 -12.32
CA ALA A 114 43.90 26.12 -12.08
C ALA A 114 44.70 25.93 -13.37
N PHE A 115 44.32 24.96 -14.20
CA PHE A 115 44.94 24.72 -15.50
C PHE A 115 44.75 25.91 -16.44
N VAL A 116 43.52 26.40 -16.62
CA VAL A 116 43.23 27.57 -17.47
C VAL A 116 43.99 28.80 -16.98
N ALA A 117 43.99 29.07 -15.67
CA ALA A 117 44.76 30.16 -15.10
C ALA A 117 46.25 30.03 -15.40
N SER A 118 46.83 28.84 -15.26
CA SER A 118 48.25 28.59 -15.56
C SER A 118 48.59 28.75 -17.04
N ALA A 119 47.70 28.35 -17.94
CA ALA A 119 47.89 28.45 -19.38
C ALA A 119 47.88 29.91 -19.85
N VAL A 120 46.92 30.71 -19.36
CA VAL A 120 46.78 32.12 -19.73
C VAL A 120 47.78 33.01 -18.95
N TRP A 121 48.33 32.53 -17.84
CA TRP A 121 49.29 33.29 -17.02
C TRP A 121 50.52 33.74 -17.80
N GLN A 122 51.09 32.88 -18.64
CA GLN A 122 52.27 33.23 -19.44
C GLN A 122 51.95 34.32 -20.46
N ASP A 123 50.81 34.21 -21.14
CA ASP A 123 50.35 35.20 -22.11
C ASP A 123 50.02 36.54 -21.44
N PHE A 124 49.41 36.51 -20.26
CA PHE A 124 49.12 37.71 -19.46
C PHE A 124 50.40 38.41 -18.99
N ILE A 125 51.38 37.68 -18.47
CA ILE A 125 52.69 38.22 -18.09
C ILE A 125 53.42 38.79 -19.31
N HIS A 126 53.30 38.14 -20.46
CA HIS A 126 53.89 38.63 -21.71
C HIS A 126 53.22 39.93 -22.18
N ALA A 127 51.89 40.02 -22.12
CA ALA A 127 51.13 41.22 -22.45
C ALA A 127 51.48 42.39 -21.51
N ILE A 128 51.60 42.15 -20.20
CA ILE A 128 52.04 43.16 -19.23
C ILE A 128 53.47 43.63 -19.50
N LYS A 129 54.41 42.71 -19.73
CA LYS A 129 55.80 43.06 -20.05
C LYS A 129 55.89 43.90 -21.33
N THR A 130 55.06 43.58 -22.31
CA THR A 130 54.97 44.32 -23.56
C THR A 130 54.38 45.71 -23.33
N ALA A 131 53.29 45.82 -22.57
CA ALA A 131 52.66 47.09 -22.21
C ALA A 131 53.57 48.01 -21.37
N LEU A 132 54.35 47.45 -20.43
CA LEU A 132 55.36 48.19 -19.65
C LEU A 132 56.56 48.64 -20.49
N ARG A 133 56.92 47.88 -21.54
CA ARG A 133 57.98 48.26 -22.50
C ARG A 133 57.48 49.25 -23.56
N SER A 134 56.20 49.22 -23.88
CA SER A 134 55.55 50.10 -24.86
C SER A 134 54.89 51.31 -24.23
N GLY A 135 55.30 51.71 -23.02
CA GLY A 135 54.96 53.02 -22.47
C GLY A 135 55.15 54.12 -23.53
N VAL A 136 54.31 55.14 -23.62
CA VAL A 136 54.38 56.29 -22.70
C VAL A 136 55.53 56.21 -21.71
#